data_AF-A0A0R2TG97-F1
#
_entry.id   AF-A0A0R2TG97-F1
#
_cell.length_a   1.000
_cell.length_b   1.000
_cell.length_c   1.000
_cell.angle_alpha   90.00
_cell.angle_beta   90.00
_cell.angle_gamma   90.00
#
_symmetry.space_group_name_H-M   'P 1'
#
loop_
_entity.id
_entity.type
_entity.pdbx_description
1 polymer ?
#
loop_
_entity_poly.entity_id
_entity_poly.type
_entity_poly.pdbx_seq_one_letter_code
_entity_poly.pdbx_strand_id
1 'polypeptide(L)'
;MKKIIDIHSKLSQTLILFMVFALLYGFVDPTPENILWRLPPLLADLPGKIDDWVKFAMFKWLPIQIYDSEINDYETSALLKEVTRSISGFILFIINFIREILLGGVKTIVAFTGWDFVRAHPLVIWPALPWTVLTINASLLGYALNGRNLAALVFIALVYIASFGQWEPAMETLSFVLVAAPVSIIIGLLVGVLAYKYTVIDKILKPALNVAQTMPHFSYLVPVMVFFGVGDHAGAIATIIFATPPMVRLTILGLRNVASEVLEAGKMSGCTNRQLLFRVQIPSARRDILFGVNQVIMQCLAMAVIASFIGAKGLGFNLLLALNQLRIGQALELGICIVLIAVVLDKLSLAWANKKIDYFADLNFMQRNKFAVMMLSVLAVGIIMTFSVSIIFPNHTNYLYLVPHNGGLTTENFWQAGVDWIVDNWYQPLQIFNNWFIIDVLIPTKKAFLGMPVVATFTLVMGIGYLVGGFRTALIAGSFLMFIALTEWWDRALIT
;
A
#
# COMPACT_ATOMS: atom_id res chain seq x y z
N MET A 1 -21.90 -2.57 44.58
CA MET A 1 -23.34 -2.35 44.27
C MET A 1 -23.58 -1.54 43.01
N LYS A 2 -23.09 -0.29 42.86
CA LYS A 2 -23.39 0.58 41.69
C LYS A 2 -23.04 -0.06 40.33
N LYS A 3 -21.91 -0.76 40.23
CA LYS A 3 -21.48 -1.49 39.02
C LYS A 3 -22.35 -2.73 38.70
N ILE A 4 -22.95 -3.36 39.70
CA ILE A 4 -23.82 -4.55 39.54
C ILE A 4 -25.23 -4.13 39.08
N ILE A 5 -25.74 -3.02 39.63
CA ILE A 5 -27.02 -2.41 39.22
C ILE A 5 -26.94 -1.92 37.77
N ASP A 6 -25.82 -1.32 37.36
CA ASP A 6 -25.59 -0.85 35.99
C ASP A 6 -25.51 -2.02 34.98
N ILE A 7 -24.96 -3.17 35.40
CA ILE A 7 -24.94 -4.40 34.58
C ILE A 7 -26.36 -4.97 34.39
N HIS A 8 -27.16 -5.07 35.46
CA HIS A 8 -28.55 -5.53 35.35
C HIS A 8 -29.41 -4.60 34.49
N SER A 9 -29.23 -3.29 34.61
CA SER A 9 -29.90 -2.30 33.77
C SER A 9 -29.56 -2.49 32.29
N LYS A 10 -28.27 -2.59 31.94
CA LYS A 10 -27.86 -2.82 30.55
C LYS A 10 -28.35 -4.15 29.99
N LEU A 11 -28.35 -5.21 30.80
CA LEU A 11 -28.85 -6.53 30.39
C LEU A 11 -30.37 -6.50 30.14
N SER A 12 -31.13 -5.80 30.98
CA SER A 12 -32.57 -5.59 30.76
C SER A 12 -32.85 -4.79 29.47
N GLN A 13 -32.07 -3.74 29.22
CA GLN A 13 -32.20 -2.93 28.00
C GLN A 13 -31.84 -3.73 26.74
N THR A 14 -30.83 -4.60 26.79
CA THR A 14 -30.51 -5.50 25.67
C THR A 14 -31.63 -6.50 25.41
N LEU A 15 -32.24 -7.08 26.44
CA LEU A 15 -33.35 -8.03 26.28
C LEU A 15 -34.58 -7.35 25.67
N ILE A 16 -34.91 -6.14 26.12
CA ILE A 16 -36.00 -5.33 25.54
C ILE A 16 -35.71 -5.04 24.06
N LEU A 17 -34.48 -4.65 23.73
CA LEU A 17 -34.09 -4.39 22.35
C LEU A 17 -34.28 -5.62 21.44
N PHE A 18 -33.83 -6.80 21.88
CA PHE A 18 -34.00 -8.04 21.13
C PHE A 18 -35.47 -8.46 21.02
N MET A 19 -36.28 -8.21 22.05
CA MET A 19 -37.73 -8.45 22.00
C MET A 19 -38.41 -7.55 20.96
N VAL A 20 -38.10 -6.24 20.95
CA VAL A 20 -38.62 -5.30 19.95
C VAL A 20 -38.17 -5.69 18.54
N PHE A 21 -36.90 -6.07 18.37
CA PHE A 21 -36.39 -6.58 17.10
C PHE A 21 -37.15 -7.82 16.62
N ALA A 22 -37.36 -8.82 17.50
CA ALA A 22 -38.07 -10.05 17.16
C ALA A 22 -39.53 -9.79 16.79
N LEU A 23 -40.20 -8.85 17.47
CA LEU A 23 -41.54 -8.41 17.12
C LEU A 23 -41.55 -7.76 15.73
N LEU A 24 -40.66 -6.80 15.46
CA LEU A 24 -40.58 -6.16 14.14
C LEU A 24 -40.27 -7.16 13.02
N TYR A 25 -39.38 -8.13 13.28
CA TYR A 25 -39.04 -9.18 12.33
C TYR A 25 -40.24 -10.10 12.00
N GLY A 26 -41.06 -10.45 13.01
CA GLY A 26 -42.20 -11.35 12.81
C GLY A 26 -43.47 -10.69 12.27
N PHE A 27 -43.68 -9.39 12.57
CA PHE A 27 -44.93 -8.68 12.24
C PHE A 27 -44.86 -7.84 10.95
N VAL A 28 -43.68 -7.50 10.44
CA VAL A 28 -43.56 -6.71 9.20
C VAL A 28 -43.65 -7.63 8.00
N ASP A 29 -44.67 -7.43 7.17
CA ASP A 29 -44.89 -8.25 5.97
C ASP A 29 -43.74 -8.10 4.96
N PRO A 30 -43.17 -9.22 4.46
CA PRO A 30 -42.03 -9.23 3.54
C PRO A 30 -42.45 -8.94 2.10
N THR A 31 -43.10 -7.80 1.85
CA THR A 31 -43.50 -7.36 0.52
C THR A 31 -42.63 -6.17 0.07
N PRO A 32 -42.19 -6.12 -1.20
CA PRO A 32 -41.37 -5.01 -1.71
C PRO A 32 -42.04 -3.64 -1.63
N GLU A 33 -43.38 -3.59 -1.62
CA GLU A 33 -44.18 -2.36 -1.53
C GLU A 33 -44.24 -1.81 -0.09
N ASN A 34 -43.95 -2.64 0.92
CA ASN A 34 -43.98 -2.22 2.30
C ASN A 34 -42.73 -1.41 2.67
N ILE A 35 -42.91 -0.12 2.92
CA ILE A 35 -41.84 0.83 3.28
C ILE A 35 -41.09 0.39 4.55
N LEU A 36 -41.77 -0.30 5.49
CA LEU A 36 -41.14 -0.79 6.72
C LEU A 36 -40.22 -2.00 6.45
N TRP A 37 -40.48 -2.72 5.36
CA TRP A 37 -39.67 -3.84 4.91
C TRP A 37 -38.47 -3.39 4.08
N ARG A 38 -38.70 -2.54 3.07
CA ARG A 38 -37.67 -1.94 2.21
C ARG A 38 -37.99 -0.47 1.93
N LEU A 39 -36.98 0.39 2.06
CA LEU A 39 -37.12 1.79 1.68
C LEU A 39 -37.03 1.95 0.16
N PRO A 40 -37.75 2.91 -0.45
CA PRO A 40 -37.59 3.22 -1.85
C PRO A 40 -36.15 3.70 -2.13
N PRO A 41 -35.51 3.25 -3.22
CA PRO A 41 -34.11 3.57 -3.50
C PRO A 41 -33.97 4.99 -4.07
N LEU A 42 -34.16 6.01 -3.24
CA LEU A 42 -34.09 7.42 -3.62
C LEU A 42 -32.70 7.86 -4.12
N LEU A 43 -31.64 7.12 -3.77
CA LEU A 43 -30.25 7.39 -4.14
C LEU A 43 -29.73 6.42 -5.21
N ALA A 44 -30.60 5.68 -5.91
CA ALA A 44 -30.23 4.76 -6.98
C ALA A 44 -29.35 5.41 -8.07
N ASP A 45 -29.67 6.65 -8.44
CA ASP A 45 -29.01 7.40 -9.52
C ASP A 45 -27.67 8.04 -9.11
N LEU A 46 -27.30 7.98 -7.83
CA LEU A 46 -26.10 8.64 -7.30
C LEU A 46 -24.79 8.13 -7.95
N PRO A 47 -24.57 6.82 -8.17
CA PRO A 47 -23.39 6.33 -8.91
C PRO A 47 -23.33 6.86 -10.35
N GLY A 48 -24.48 6.96 -11.04
CA GLY A 48 -24.57 7.51 -12.40
C GLY A 48 -24.15 8.98 -12.44
N LYS A 49 -24.66 9.79 -11.50
CA LYS A 49 -24.25 11.20 -11.35
C LYS A 49 -22.76 11.37 -11.06
N ILE A 50 -22.18 10.45 -10.27
CA ILE A 50 -20.73 10.46 -10.02
C ILE A 50 -19.95 10.14 -11.30
N ASP A 51 -20.36 9.13 -12.05
CA ASP A 51 -19.72 8.76 -13.32
C ASP A 51 -19.80 9.91 -14.35
N ASP A 52 -20.97 10.53 -14.50
CA ASP A 52 -21.16 11.69 -15.38
C ASP A 52 -20.30 12.88 -14.95
N TRP A 53 -20.21 13.13 -13.64
CA TRP A 53 -19.34 14.18 -13.10
C TRP A 53 -17.86 13.88 -13.36
N VAL A 54 -17.41 12.64 -13.16
CA VAL A 54 -16.02 12.24 -13.46
C VAL A 54 -15.71 12.39 -14.94
N LYS A 55 -16.61 11.96 -15.83
CA LYS A 55 -16.47 12.14 -17.29
C LYS A 55 -16.42 13.62 -17.67
N PHE A 56 -17.29 14.44 -17.08
CA PHE A 56 -17.25 15.88 -17.29
C PHE A 56 -15.91 16.48 -16.84
N ALA A 57 -15.44 16.12 -15.64
CA ALA A 57 -14.17 16.59 -15.09
C ALA A 57 -12.98 16.18 -15.96
N MET A 58 -12.96 14.94 -16.46
CA MET A 58 -11.86 14.38 -17.24
C MET A 58 -11.82 14.81 -18.70
N PHE A 59 -12.95 15.17 -19.31
CA PHE A 59 -13.01 15.38 -20.75
C PHE A 59 -13.57 16.73 -21.18
N LYS A 60 -14.24 17.47 -20.28
CA LYS A 60 -14.92 18.73 -20.62
C LYS A 60 -14.60 19.90 -19.69
N TRP A 61 -14.09 19.63 -18.49
CA TRP A 61 -13.84 20.68 -17.51
C TRP A 61 -12.58 21.48 -17.85
N LEU A 62 -12.78 22.78 -18.10
CA LEU A 62 -11.75 23.74 -18.50
C LEU A 62 -10.93 23.24 -19.72
N PRO A 63 -11.52 23.21 -20.93
CA PRO A 63 -10.82 22.76 -22.12
C PRO A 63 -9.69 23.73 -22.46
N ILE A 64 -8.51 23.18 -22.75
CA ILE A 64 -7.32 23.88 -23.20
C ILE A 64 -6.87 23.30 -24.55
N GLN A 65 -6.27 24.13 -25.40
CA GLN A 65 -5.70 23.70 -26.67
C GLN A 65 -4.25 23.26 -26.46
N ILE A 66 -3.90 22.08 -26.93
CA ILE A 66 -2.58 21.48 -26.79
C ILE A 66 -2.13 21.04 -28.17
N TYR A 67 -0.89 21.37 -28.51
CA TYR A 67 -0.32 20.95 -29.78
C TYR A 67 0.05 19.47 -29.70
N ASP A 68 -0.54 18.66 -30.58
CA ASP A 68 -0.17 17.26 -30.76
C ASP A 68 0.85 17.15 -31.90
N SER A 69 2.06 16.70 -31.56
CA SER A 69 3.16 16.53 -32.50
C SER A 69 2.96 15.38 -33.50
N GLU A 70 2.10 14.40 -33.21
CA GLU A 70 1.85 13.26 -34.10
C GLU A 70 0.96 13.66 -35.28
N ILE A 71 -0.03 14.51 -35.02
CA ILE A 71 -1.01 15.00 -36.01
C ILE A 71 -0.68 16.41 -36.53
N ASN A 72 0.32 17.08 -35.94
CA ASN A 72 0.72 18.47 -36.24
C ASN A 72 -0.46 19.47 -36.15
N ASP A 73 -1.36 19.27 -35.20
CA ASP A 73 -2.53 20.12 -34.98
C ASP A 73 -2.83 20.30 -33.49
N TYR A 74 -3.70 21.24 -33.15
CA TYR A 74 -4.13 21.49 -31.78
C TYR A 74 -5.36 20.64 -31.42
N GLU A 75 -5.20 19.76 -30.43
CA GLU A 75 -6.31 19.04 -29.83
C GLU A 75 -6.84 19.76 -28.57
N THR A 76 -8.16 19.78 -28.41
CA THR A 76 -8.79 20.21 -27.15
C THR A 76 -8.80 19.08 -26.13
N SER A 77 -8.10 19.27 -25.02
CA SER A 77 -8.08 18.35 -23.87
C SER A 77 -8.52 19.09 -22.61
N ALA A 78 -9.06 18.37 -21.62
CA ALA A 78 -9.45 18.96 -20.35
C ALA A 78 -8.21 19.21 -19.47
N LEU A 79 -8.17 20.36 -18.79
CA LEU A 79 -7.05 20.72 -17.92
C LEU A 79 -6.79 19.68 -16.83
N LEU A 80 -7.85 19.09 -16.25
CA LEU A 80 -7.69 18.06 -15.22
C LEU A 80 -6.96 16.83 -15.76
N LYS A 81 -7.32 16.36 -16.97
CA LYS A 81 -6.67 15.22 -17.61
C LYS A 81 -5.19 15.52 -17.85
N GLU A 82 -4.83 16.70 -18.30
CA GLU A 82 -3.41 17.03 -18.50
C GLU A 82 -2.62 17.13 -17.21
N VAL A 83 -3.20 17.72 -16.17
CA VAL A 83 -2.54 17.78 -14.85
C VAL A 83 -2.31 16.37 -14.32
N THR A 84 -3.30 15.48 -14.41
CA THR A 84 -3.14 14.10 -13.95
C THR A 84 -2.13 13.34 -14.81
N ARG A 85 -2.12 13.53 -16.14
CA ARG A 85 -1.15 12.90 -17.05
C ARG A 85 0.28 13.41 -16.85
N SER A 86 0.45 14.70 -16.55
CA SER A 86 1.75 15.28 -16.21
C SER A 86 2.29 14.71 -14.89
N ILE A 87 1.45 14.61 -13.85
CA ILE A 87 1.82 13.99 -12.58
C ILE A 87 2.20 12.51 -12.80
N SER A 88 1.40 11.77 -13.56
CA SER A 88 1.70 10.39 -13.95
C SER A 88 3.03 10.27 -14.67
N GLY A 89 3.29 11.14 -15.66
CA GLY A 89 4.54 11.15 -16.42
C GLY A 89 5.76 11.46 -15.55
N PHE A 90 5.63 12.42 -14.62
CA PHE A 90 6.71 12.75 -13.69
C PHE A 90 7.04 11.61 -12.73
N ILE A 91 6.01 10.96 -12.16
CA ILE A 91 6.20 9.79 -11.30
C ILE A 91 6.82 8.64 -12.09
N LEU A 92 6.33 8.39 -13.31
CA LEU A 92 6.88 7.35 -14.18
C LEU A 92 8.35 7.62 -14.53
N PHE A 93 8.71 8.88 -14.79
CA PHE A 93 10.09 9.29 -15.04
C PHE A 93 10.99 8.96 -13.84
N ILE A 94 10.59 9.30 -12.60
CA ILE A 94 11.37 8.98 -11.41
C ILE A 94 11.49 7.46 -11.21
N ILE A 95 10.40 6.71 -11.42
CA ILE A 95 10.43 5.25 -11.32
C ILE A 95 11.39 4.66 -12.34
N ASN A 96 11.33 5.10 -13.60
CA ASN A 96 12.24 4.64 -14.64
C ASN A 96 13.68 5.02 -14.33
N PHE A 97 13.93 6.25 -13.83
CA PHE A 97 15.27 6.67 -13.43
C PHE A 97 15.88 5.75 -12.36
N ILE A 98 15.13 5.45 -11.29
CA ILE A 98 15.60 4.52 -10.25
C ILE A 98 15.75 3.10 -10.81
N ARG A 99 14.82 2.65 -11.66
CA ARG A 99 14.87 1.33 -12.27
C ARG A 99 16.09 1.16 -13.16
N GLU A 100 16.44 2.16 -13.96
CA GLU A 100 17.62 2.12 -14.84
C GLU A 100 18.93 2.21 -14.06
N ILE A 101 18.95 2.84 -12.88
CA ILE A 101 20.09 2.73 -11.97
C ILE A 101 20.29 1.28 -11.49
N LEU A 102 19.20 0.53 -11.26
CA LEU A 102 19.28 -0.85 -10.76
C LEU A 102 19.54 -1.86 -11.87
N LEU A 103 18.80 -1.78 -12.97
CA LEU A 103 18.77 -2.77 -14.05
C LEU A 103 19.49 -2.34 -15.32
N GLY A 104 19.97 -1.10 -15.38
CA GLY A 104 20.45 -0.51 -16.62
C GLY A 104 19.29 -0.13 -17.55
N GLY A 105 19.58 0.70 -18.54
CA GLY A 105 18.56 1.12 -19.50
C GLY A 105 18.97 2.35 -20.31
N VAL A 106 18.01 2.85 -21.08
CA VAL A 106 18.27 3.91 -22.07
C VAL A 106 17.16 4.96 -22.07
N LYS A 107 16.01 4.71 -21.44
CA LYS A 107 14.84 5.61 -21.43
C LYS A 107 15.13 6.94 -20.77
N THR A 108 15.94 6.97 -19.70
CA THR A 108 16.34 8.23 -19.07
C THR A 108 17.21 9.05 -20.02
N ILE A 109 18.14 8.40 -20.72
CA ILE A 109 19.00 9.07 -21.72
C ILE A 109 18.13 9.61 -22.85
N VAL A 110 17.23 8.77 -23.41
CA VAL A 110 16.28 9.17 -24.45
C VAL A 110 15.42 10.35 -24.02
N ALA A 111 14.99 10.42 -22.75
CA ALA A 111 14.17 11.52 -22.26
C ALA A 111 14.89 12.89 -22.37
N PHE A 112 16.23 12.89 -22.35
CA PHE A 112 17.04 14.11 -22.49
C PHE A 112 17.66 14.30 -23.87
N THR A 113 17.85 13.23 -24.66
CA THR A 113 18.59 13.27 -25.95
C THR A 113 17.77 12.91 -27.18
N GLY A 114 16.61 12.27 -27.01
CA GLY A 114 15.78 11.75 -28.09
C GLY A 114 16.21 10.37 -28.60
N TRP A 115 15.29 9.67 -29.27
CA TRP A 115 15.53 8.32 -29.80
C TRP A 115 16.59 8.30 -30.91
N ASP A 116 16.70 9.38 -31.70
CA ASP A 116 17.64 9.47 -32.82
C ASP A 116 19.09 9.50 -32.33
N PHE A 117 19.37 10.19 -31.23
CA PHE A 117 20.71 10.26 -30.63
C PHE A 117 21.18 8.88 -30.14
N VAL A 118 20.30 8.15 -29.46
CA VAL A 118 20.61 6.81 -28.93
C VAL A 118 20.85 5.80 -30.04
N ARG A 119 20.07 5.87 -31.14
CA ARG A 119 20.30 5.04 -32.32
C ARG A 119 21.66 5.32 -32.97
N ALA A 120 22.11 6.58 -32.93
CA ALA A 120 23.43 6.97 -33.44
C ALA A 120 24.60 6.56 -32.52
N HIS A 121 24.37 6.44 -31.20
CA HIS A 121 25.40 6.07 -30.22
C HIS A 121 25.00 4.84 -29.38
N PRO A 122 25.08 3.62 -29.95
CA PRO A 122 24.64 2.39 -29.27
C PRO A 122 25.46 2.03 -28.03
N LEU A 123 26.62 2.68 -27.82
CA LEU A 123 27.46 2.51 -26.63
C LEU A 123 26.96 3.32 -25.41
N VAL A 124 26.01 4.25 -25.60
CA VAL A 124 25.48 5.11 -24.54
C VAL A 124 24.29 4.41 -23.89
N ILE A 125 24.58 3.48 -23.01
CA ILE A 125 23.61 2.73 -22.21
C ILE A 125 23.94 2.97 -20.73
N TRP A 126 22.92 3.15 -19.90
CA TRP A 126 23.13 3.19 -18.46
C TRP A 126 23.56 1.80 -17.99
N PRO A 127 24.74 1.64 -17.39
CA PRO A 127 25.22 0.33 -16.99
C PRO A 127 24.33 -0.21 -15.87
N ALA A 128 23.90 -1.47 -16.00
CA ALA A 128 23.18 -2.13 -14.93
C ALA A 128 24.11 -2.42 -13.75
N LEU A 129 23.55 -2.39 -12.54
CA LEU A 129 24.26 -2.88 -11.37
C LEU A 129 24.14 -4.40 -11.30
N PRO A 130 25.26 -5.15 -11.29
CA PRO A 130 25.21 -6.59 -11.12
C PRO A 130 24.49 -6.96 -9.83
N TRP A 131 23.71 -8.04 -9.87
CA TRP A 131 23.00 -8.51 -8.68
C TRP A 131 23.95 -8.84 -7.51
N THR A 132 25.16 -9.31 -7.82
CA THR A 132 26.24 -9.59 -6.85
C THR A 132 26.65 -8.33 -6.09
N VAL A 133 26.82 -7.21 -6.78
CA VAL A 133 27.21 -5.91 -6.21
C VAL A 133 26.11 -5.37 -5.31
N LEU A 134 24.85 -5.45 -5.77
CA LEU A 134 23.70 -5.01 -4.96
C LEU A 134 23.51 -5.89 -3.72
N THR A 135 23.72 -7.20 -3.85
CA THR A 135 23.64 -8.15 -2.72
C THR A 135 24.71 -7.89 -1.66
N ILE A 136 25.96 -7.67 -2.08
CA ILE A 136 27.05 -7.34 -1.16
C ILE A 136 26.77 -6.00 -0.46
N ASN A 137 26.34 -4.98 -1.20
CA ASN A 137 26.01 -3.68 -0.63
C ASN A 137 24.86 -3.75 0.38
N ALA A 138 23.78 -4.46 0.05
CA ALA A 138 22.65 -4.64 0.95
C ALA A 138 23.03 -5.46 2.20
N SER A 139 23.87 -6.50 2.05
CA SER A 139 24.39 -7.26 3.20
C SER A 139 25.30 -6.41 4.08
N LEU A 140 26.15 -5.58 3.49
CA LEU A 140 27.01 -4.64 4.21
C LEU A 140 26.21 -3.57 4.96
N LEU A 141 25.11 -3.08 4.38
CA LEU A 141 24.13 -2.25 5.08
C LEU A 141 23.53 -2.98 6.29
N GLY A 142 23.10 -4.23 6.11
CA GLY A 142 22.61 -5.07 7.20
C GLY A 142 23.62 -5.21 8.35
N TYR A 143 24.89 -5.45 8.00
CA TYR A 143 25.98 -5.51 8.96
C TYR A 143 26.17 -4.19 9.72
N ALA A 144 26.13 -3.06 9.01
CA ALA A 144 26.30 -1.73 9.57
C ALA A 144 25.14 -1.29 10.48
N LEU A 145 23.95 -1.90 10.34
CA LEU A 145 22.77 -1.57 11.12
C LEU A 145 22.61 -2.44 12.37
N ASN A 146 22.71 -3.76 12.23
CA ASN A 146 22.41 -4.71 13.33
C ASN A 146 23.35 -5.92 13.40
N GLY A 147 24.53 -5.85 12.74
CA GLY A 147 25.56 -6.88 12.82
C GLY A 147 25.35 -8.09 11.90
N ARG A 148 26.05 -9.19 12.22
CA ARG A 148 26.23 -10.37 11.35
C ARG A 148 24.94 -11.08 10.97
N ASN A 149 23.99 -11.19 11.91
CA ASN A 149 22.75 -11.94 11.68
C ASN A 149 21.88 -11.28 10.60
N LEU A 150 21.77 -9.94 10.64
CA LEU A 150 21.03 -9.19 9.63
C LEU A 150 21.74 -9.25 8.27
N ALA A 151 23.08 -9.14 8.26
CA ALA A 151 23.87 -9.26 7.04
C ALA A 151 23.68 -10.62 6.34
N ALA A 152 23.70 -11.71 7.12
CA ALA A 152 23.50 -13.07 6.62
C ALA A 152 22.08 -13.27 6.07
N LEU A 153 21.05 -12.79 6.78
CA LEU A 153 19.67 -12.84 6.31
C LEU A 153 19.52 -12.13 4.96
N VAL A 154 20.02 -10.89 4.84
CA VAL A 154 19.92 -10.11 3.61
C VAL A 154 20.68 -10.78 2.47
N PHE A 155 21.87 -11.32 2.75
CA PHE A 155 22.67 -12.04 1.76
C PHE A 155 21.93 -13.28 1.23
N ILE A 156 21.43 -14.15 2.13
CA ILE A 156 20.73 -15.38 1.74
C ILE A 156 19.46 -15.06 0.94
N ALA A 157 18.68 -14.06 1.38
CA ALA A 157 17.44 -13.67 0.71
C ALA A 157 17.68 -13.15 -0.72
N LEU A 158 18.68 -12.29 -0.92
CA LEU A 158 18.97 -11.72 -2.24
C LEU A 158 19.65 -12.73 -3.17
N VAL A 159 20.53 -13.59 -2.64
CA VAL A 159 21.09 -14.72 -3.41
C VAL A 159 19.98 -15.65 -3.89
N TYR A 160 19.01 -15.96 -3.03
CA TYR A 160 17.86 -16.77 -3.41
C TYR A 160 17.09 -16.11 -4.56
N ILE A 161 16.68 -14.84 -4.44
CA ILE A 161 15.94 -14.14 -5.51
C ILE A 161 16.72 -14.15 -6.84
N ALA A 162 18.04 -13.92 -6.77
CA ALA A 162 18.89 -13.94 -7.96
C ALA A 162 19.02 -15.34 -8.58
N SER A 163 19.25 -16.38 -7.77
CA SER A 163 19.46 -17.75 -8.28
C SER A 163 18.22 -18.33 -8.95
N PHE A 164 17.02 -17.86 -8.58
CA PHE A 164 15.74 -18.26 -9.16
C PHE A 164 15.33 -17.40 -10.38
N GLY A 165 16.21 -16.53 -10.88
CA GLY A 165 15.92 -15.70 -12.06
C GLY A 165 14.87 -14.60 -11.82
N GLN A 166 14.52 -14.33 -10.56
CA GLN A 166 13.50 -13.35 -10.17
C GLN A 166 14.07 -11.96 -9.87
N TRP A 167 15.34 -11.72 -10.24
CA TRP A 167 16.04 -10.47 -9.95
C TRP A 167 15.43 -9.24 -10.64
N GLU A 168 15.13 -9.34 -11.94
CA GLU A 168 14.57 -8.23 -12.70
C GLU A 168 13.18 -7.81 -12.16
N PRO A 169 12.20 -8.73 -12.02
CA PRO A 169 10.92 -8.39 -11.41
C PRO A 169 11.04 -7.87 -9.97
N ALA A 170 12.03 -8.36 -9.21
CA ALA A 170 12.33 -7.88 -7.85
C ALA A 170 12.80 -6.43 -7.85
N MET A 171 13.71 -6.05 -8.76
CA MET A 171 14.19 -4.68 -8.88
C MET A 171 13.12 -3.75 -9.46
N GLU A 172 12.22 -4.23 -10.31
CA GLU A 172 11.05 -3.46 -10.74
C GLU A 172 10.16 -3.10 -9.54
N THR A 173 9.80 -4.09 -8.71
CA THR A 173 9.05 -3.86 -7.46
C THR A 173 9.80 -2.92 -6.52
N LEU A 174 11.12 -3.11 -6.35
CA LEU A 174 11.93 -2.27 -5.48
C LEU A 174 11.99 -0.82 -5.99
N SER A 175 12.19 -0.60 -7.29
CA SER A 175 12.21 0.74 -7.90
C SER A 175 10.90 1.50 -7.66
N PHE A 176 9.77 0.80 -7.78
CA PHE A 176 8.45 1.32 -7.49
C PHE A 176 8.31 1.75 -6.02
N VAL A 177 8.70 0.87 -5.08
CA VAL A 177 8.63 1.14 -3.64
C VAL A 177 9.56 2.28 -3.23
N LEU A 178 10.76 2.36 -3.83
CA LEU A 178 11.73 3.44 -3.59
C LEU A 178 11.25 4.81 -4.05
N VAL A 179 10.24 4.90 -4.92
CA VAL A 179 9.56 6.16 -5.25
C VAL A 179 8.36 6.40 -4.34
N ALA A 180 7.48 5.41 -4.22
CA ALA A 180 6.22 5.56 -3.49
C ALA A 180 6.44 5.80 -1.98
N ALA A 181 7.38 5.10 -1.35
CA ALA A 181 7.60 5.22 0.09
C ALA A 181 8.13 6.60 0.51
N PRO A 182 9.20 7.18 -0.09
CA PRO A 182 9.65 8.52 0.28
C PRO A 182 8.59 9.60 0.07
N VAL A 183 7.84 9.54 -1.04
CA VAL A 183 6.76 10.50 -1.30
C VAL A 183 5.67 10.39 -0.22
N SER A 184 5.26 9.17 0.13
CA SER A 184 4.29 8.92 1.21
C SER A 184 4.78 9.37 2.58
N ILE A 185 6.06 9.14 2.89
CA ILE A 185 6.69 9.58 4.14
C ILE A 185 6.67 11.10 4.23
N ILE A 186 7.08 11.80 3.17
CA ILE A 186 7.14 13.26 3.13
C ILE A 186 5.73 13.84 3.29
N ILE A 187 4.76 13.38 2.48
CA ILE A 187 3.37 13.85 2.57
C ILE A 187 2.79 13.55 3.95
N GLY A 188 2.97 12.32 4.44
CA GLY A 188 2.43 11.90 5.73
C GLY A 188 3.03 12.64 6.91
N LEU A 189 4.33 12.91 6.89
CA LEU A 189 5.00 13.71 7.92
C LEU A 189 4.53 15.16 7.88
N LEU A 190 4.46 15.79 6.70
CA LEU A 190 3.99 17.17 6.54
C LEU A 190 2.56 17.32 7.04
N VAL A 191 1.65 16.46 6.58
CA VAL A 191 0.25 16.47 6.97
C VAL A 191 0.09 16.14 8.47
N GLY A 192 0.88 15.20 9.00
CA GLY A 192 0.87 14.85 10.42
C GLY A 192 1.34 15.99 11.33
N VAL A 193 2.40 16.70 10.94
CA VAL A 193 2.88 17.90 11.66
C VAL A 193 1.85 19.03 11.60
N LEU A 194 1.20 19.25 10.45
CA LEU A 194 0.13 20.23 10.31
C LEU A 194 -1.09 19.90 11.18
N ALA A 195 -1.51 18.64 11.21
CA ALA A 195 -2.59 18.17 12.07
C ALA A 195 -2.25 18.27 13.56
N TYR A 196 -1.00 18.00 13.95
CA TYR A 196 -0.53 18.23 15.32
C TYR A 196 -0.62 19.71 15.70
N LYS A 197 -0.21 20.61 14.82
CA LYS A 197 -0.19 22.06 15.07
C LYS A 197 -1.59 22.68 15.10
N TYR A 198 -2.49 22.24 14.22
CA TYR A 198 -3.81 22.84 14.04
C TYR A 198 -4.93 21.83 14.36
N THR A 199 -5.63 22.06 15.46
CA THR A 199 -6.72 21.18 15.95
C THR A 199 -7.88 21.05 14.96
N VAL A 200 -8.13 22.08 14.14
CA VAL A 200 -9.14 22.03 13.07
C VAL A 200 -8.74 21.02 11.99
N ILE A 201 -7.47 21.03 11.57
CA ILE A 201 -6.94 20.07 10.60
C ILE A 201 -7.04 18.65 11.17
N ASP A 202 -6.64 18.41 12.42
CA ASP A 202 -6.78 17.10 13.08
C ASP A 202 -8.23 16.58 13.07
N LYS A 203 -9.21 17.45 13.35
CA LYS A 203 -10.63 17.08 13.37
C LYS A 203 -11.17 16.71 11.99
N ILE A 204 -10.78 17.44 10.94
CA ILE A 204 -11.21 17.18 9.56
C ILE A 204 -10.52 15.95 8.99
N LEU A 205 -9.24 15.78 9.31
CA LEU A 205 -8.40 14.74 8.73
C LEU A 205 -8.72 13.35 9.29
N LYS A 206 -9.08 13.23 10.57
CA LYS A 206 -9.41 11.94 11.21
C LYS A 206 -10.45 11.11 10.43
N PRO A 207 -11.63 11.63 10.06
CA PRO A 207 -12.57 10.91 9.20
C PRO A 207 -11.95 10.47 7.87
N ALA A 208 -11.23 11.35 7.17
CA ALA A 208 -10.62 11.04 5.88
C ALA A 208 -9.57 9.91 5.99
N LEU A 209 -8.73 9.93 7.03
CA LEU A 209 -7.77 8.86 7.30
C LEU A 209 -8.44 7.55 7.66
N ASN A 210 -9.60 7.59 8.33
CA ASN A 210 -10.38 6.39 8.61
C ASN A 210 -10.91 5.78 7.31
N VAL A 211 -11.55 6.58 6.46
CA VAL A 211 -12.05 6.12 5.16
C VAL A 211 -10.92 5.54 4.31
N ALA A 212 -9.79 6.23 4.20
CA ALA A 212 -8.65 5.77 3.41
C ALA A 212 -8.06 4.43 3.87
N GLN A 213 -8.21 4.07 5.15
CA GLN A 213 -7.71 2.82 5.71
C GLN A 213 -8.74 1.70 5.75
N THR A 214 -10.04 2.03 5.75
CA THR A 214 -11.11 1.04 5.81
C THR A 214 -11.70 0.72 4.43
N MET A 215 -11.47 1.57 3.43
CA MET A 215 -11.96 1.35 2.08
C MET A 215 -11.23 0.15 1.44
N PRO A 216 -11.95 -0.80 0.81
CA PRO A 216 -11.31 -1.92 0.13
C PRO A 216 -10.35 -1.44 -0.97
N HIS A 217 -9.18 -2.09 -1.08
CA HIS A 217 -8.14 -1.63 -2.00
C HIS A 217 -8.62 -1.52 -3.46
N PHE A 218 -9.35 -2.52 -3.94
CA PHE A 218 -9.89 -2.54 -5.29
C PHE A 218 -10.85 -1.38 -5.59
N SER A 219 -11.58 -0.90 -4.59
CA SER A 219 -12.58 0.15 -4.78
C SER A 219 -11.95 1.50 -5.17
N TYR A 220 -10.77 1.83 -4.66
CA TYR A 220 -10.10 3.10 -5.02
C TYR A 220 -9.10 2.95 -6.19
N LEU A 221 -8.71 1.72 -6.57
CA LEU A 221 -7.90 1.50 -7.77
C LEU A 221 -8.61 1.99 -9.04
N VAL A 222 -9.92 1.79 -9.15
CA VAL A 222 -10.72 2.21 -10.31
C VAL A 222 -10.63 3.72 -10.55
N PRO A 223 -10.96 4.61 -9.58
CA PRO A 223 -10.82 6.04 -9.80
C PRO A 223 -9.36 6.43 -10.06
N VAL A 224 -8.37 5.83 -9.37
CA VAL A 224 -6.96 6.12 -9.67
C VAL A 224 -6.61 5.77 -11.12
N MET A 225 -7.10 4.64 -11.64
CA MET A 225 -6.89 4.25 -13.03
C MET A 225 -7.52 5.25 -14.01
N VAL A 226 -8.75 5.69 -13.74
CA VAL A 226 -9.47 6.65 -14.59
C VAL A 226 -8.72 7.98 -14.66
N PHE A 227 -8.30 8.53 -13.52
CA PHE A 227 -7.62 9.83 -13.47
C PHE A 227 -6.18 9.75 -13.99
N PHE A 228 -5.41 8.74 -13.56
CA PHE A 228 -3.96 8.71 -13.74
C PHE A 228 -3.47 7.74 -14.81
N GLY A 229 -4.28 6.78 -15.25
CA GLY A 229 -3.92 5.80 -16.27
C GLY A 229 -3.65 4.39 -15.75
N VAL A 230 -3.00 3.59 -16.58
CA VAL A 230 -2.65 2.19 -16.29
C VAL A 230 -1.13 2.08 -16.30
N GLY A 231 -0.58 1.33 -15.35
CA GLY A 231 0.86 1.08 -15.24
C GLY A 231 1.48 1.50 -13.91
N ASP A 232 2.82 1.54 -13.90
CA ASP A 232 3.62 1.79 -12.70
C ASP A 232 3.28 3.11 -11.99
N HIS A 233 3.00 4.18 -12.75
CA HIS A 233 2.66 5.48 -12.19
C HIS A 233 1.33 5.47 -11.43
N ALA A 234 0.29 4.86 -11.99
CA ALA A 234 -1.01 4.75 -11.35
C ALA A 234 -0.93 3.85 -10.11
N GLY A 235 -0.19 2.74 -10.20
CA GLY A 235 0.15 1.90 -9.05
C GLY A 235 0.84 2.69 -7.94
N ALA A 236 1.81 3.53 -8.27
CA ALA A 236 2.56 4.29 -7.29
C ALA A 236 1.69 5.35 -6.60
N ILE A 237 0.81 6.03 -7.36
CA ILE A 237 -0.16 6.98 -6.80
C ILE A 237 -1.15 6.28 -5.88
N ALA A 238 -1.72 5.15 -6.31
CA ALA A 238 -2.59 4.32 -5.47
C ALA A 238 -1.89 3.90 -4.17
N THR A 239 -0.60 3.54 -4.27
CA THR A 239 0.23 3.19 -3.14
C THR A 239 0.50 4.37 -2.22
N ILE A 240 0.75 5.56 -2.77
CA ILE A 240 0.99 6.76 -1.97
C ILE A 240 -0.24 7.13 -1.15
N ILE A 241 -1.43 7.09 -1.76
CA ILE A 241 -2.70 7.36 -1.08
C ILE A 241 -2.91 6.39 0.08
N PHE A 242 -2.58 5.11 -0.12
CA PHE A 242 -2.78 4.06 0.86
C PHE A 242 -1.75 4.03 1.98
N ALA A 243 -0.49 4.34 1.67
CA ALA A 243 0.61 4.27 2.64
C ALA A 243 0.74 5.56 3.48
N THR A 244 0.20 6.68 3.03
CA THR A 244 0.26 7.97 3.76
C THR A 244 -0.45 7.97 5.13
N PRO A 245 -1.67 7.42 5.28
CA PRO A 245 -2.44 7.49 6.53
C PRO A 245 -1.75 6.96 7.81
N PRO A 246 -1.09 5.79 7.82
CA PRO A 246 -0.35 5.33 9.01
C PRO A 246 0.77 6.30 9.40
N MET A 247 1.47 6.91 8.43
CA MET A 247 2.51 7.90 8.70
C MET A 247 1.96 9.13 9.41
N VAL A 248 0.83 9.66 8.92
CA VAL A 248 0.15 10.81 9.53
C VAL A 248 -0.19 10.51 10.99
N ARG A 249 -0.81 9.35 11.25
CA ARG A 249 -1.21 8.96 12.60
C ARG A 249 -0.03 8.79 13.55
N LEU A 250 1.02 8.10 13.11
CA LEU A 250 2.21 7.86 13.94
C LEU A 250 3.01 9.15 14.17
N THR A 251 3.02 10.08 13.23
CA THR A 251 3.58 11.42 13.42
C THR A 251 2.81 12.21 14.48
N ILE A 252 1.47 12.24 14.41
CA ILE A 252 0.63 12.92 15.40
C ILE A 252 0.83 12.30 16.79
N LEU A 253 0.82 10.97 16.88
CA LEU A 253 1.01 10.24 18.13
C LEU A 253 2.39 10.54 18.73
N GLY A 254 3.45 10.43 17.92
CA GLY A 254 4.82 10.69 18.37
C GLY A 254 5.01 12.10 18.91
N LEU A 255 4.47 13.11 18.23
CA LEU A 255 4.55 14.50 18.68
C LEU A 255 3.72 14.78 19.95
N ARG A 256 2.61 14.05 20.17
CA ARG A 256 1.79 14.15 21.38
C ARG A 256 2.38 13.40 22.57
N ASN A 257 3.17 12.36 22.32
CA ASN A 257 3.83 11.56 23.36
C ASN A 257 5.09 12.21 23.93
N VAL A 258 5.56 13.34 23.37
CA VAL A 258 6.71 14.07 23.90
C VAL A 258 6.38 14.57 25.31
N ALA A 259 7.22 14.18 26.28
CA ALA A 259 7.04 14.52 27.69
C ALA A 259 6.99 16.04 27.93
N SER A 260 6.10 16.48 28.81
CA SER A 260 5.88 17.91 29.11
C SER A 260 7.15 18.60 29.62
N GLU A 261 7.97 17.89 30.39
CA GLU A 261 9.22 18.39 30.97
C GLU A 261 10.22 18.78 29.87
N VAL A 262 10.27 18.02 28.77
CA VAL A 262 11.12 18.31 27.61
C VAL A 262 10.65 19.57 26.89
N LEU A 263 9.32 19.76 26.80
CA LEU A 263 8.73 20.96 26.21
C LEU A 263 8.98 22.20 27.07
N GLU A 264 8.84 22.08 28.39
CA GLU A 264 9.09 23.16 29.34
C GLU A 264 10.57 23.55 29.35
N ALA A 265 11.50 22.59 29.37
CA ALA A 265 12.93 22.85 29.26
C ALA A 265 13.29 23.60 27.96
N GLY A 266 12.68 23.22 26.83
CA GLY A 266 12.85 23.93 25.56
C GLY A 266 12.36 25.38 25.60
N LYS A 267 11.20 25.62 26.24
CA LYS A 267 10.65 26.98 26.43
C LYS A 267 11.52 27.83 27.37
N MET A 268 11.99 27.26 28.48
CA MET A 268 12.89 27.95 29.43
C MET A 268 14.25 28.29 28.80
N SER A 269 14.68 27.51 27.80
CA SER A 269 15.87 27.80 26.99
C SER A 269 15.66 28.89 25.93
N GLY A 270 14.48 29.53 25.87
CA GLY A 270 14.18 30.60 24.92
C GLY A 270 13.79 30.14 23.51
N CYS A 271 13.41 28.87 23.31
CA CYS A 271 13.00 28.40 21.98
C CYS A 271 11.69 29.04 21.52
N THR A 272 11.69 29.63 20.32
CA THR A 272 10.45 30.00 19.61
C THR A 272 9.62 28.75 19.27
N ASN A 273 8.32 28.90 18.99
CA ASN A 273 7.46 27.75 18.63
C ASN A 273 7.99 26.93 17.44
N ARG A 274 8.62 27.58 16.46
CA ARG A 274 9.25 26.89 15.32
C ARG A 274 10.49 26.12 15.76
N GLN A 275 11.35 26.72 16.60
CA GLN A 275 12.52 26.04 17.16
C GLN A 275 12.11 24.89 18.07
N LEU A 276 11.08 25.06 18.89
CA LEU A 276 10.54 24.02 19.77
C LEU A 276 10.07 22.80 18.94
N LEU A 277 9.35 23.02 17.84
CA LEU A 277 8.91 21.94 16.97
C LEU A 277 10.09 21.21 16.29
N PHE A 278 10.95 21.94 15.59
CA PHE A 278 11.98 21.33 14.74
C PHE A 278 13.23 20.87 15.51
N ARG A 279 13.58 21.51 16.63
CA ARG A 279 14.79 21.18 17.40
C ARG A 279 14.53 20.38 18.67
N VAL A 280 13.30 20.36 19.18
CA VAL A 280 12.95 19.63 20.41
C VAL A 280 11.96 18.51 20.09
N GLN A 281 10.74 18.84 19.66
CA GLN A 281 9.65 17.86 19.50
C GLN A 281 9.93 16.78 18.45
N ILE A 282 10.29 17.16 17.22
CA ILE A 282 10.56 16.19 16.14
C ILE A 282 11.75 15.28 16.50
N PRO A 283 12.90 15.80 16.99
CA PRO A 283 13.98 14.94 17.46
C PRO A 283 13.60 14.01 18.61
N SER A 284 12.82 14.50 19.59
CA SER A 284 12.34 13.67 20.71
C SER A 284 11.35 12.59 20.27
N ALA A 285 10.50 12.88 19.27
CA ALA A 285 9.54 11.95 18.69
C ALA A 285 10.13 11.05 17.59
N ARG A 286 11.44 11.15 17.32
CA ARG A 286 12.11 10.46 16.19
C ARG A 286 11.81 8.98 16.13
N ARG A 287 11.77 8.29 17.28
CA ARG A 287 11.51 6.84 17.32
C ARG A 287 10.12 6.49 16.78
N ASP A 288 9.09 7.21 17.22
CA ASP A 288 7.70 6.98 16.78
C ASP A 288 7.52 7.36 15.30
N ILE A 289 8.18 8.43 14.85
CA ILE A 289 8.20 8.82 13.43
C ILE A 289 8.89 7.74 12.58
N LEU A 290 10.00 7.17 13.04
CA LEU A 290 10.70 6.09 12.32
C LEU A 290 9.91 4.77 12.31
N PHE A 291 9.12 4.49 13.34
CA PHE A 291 8.13 3.41 13.26
C PHE A 291 7.07 3.69 12.18
N GLY A 292 6.63 4.95 12.05
CA GLY A 292 5.79 5.41 10.94
C GLY A 292 6.41 5.13 9.58
N VAL A 293 7.68 5.48 9.40
CA VAL A 293 8.44 5.20 8.17
C VAL A 293 8.46 3.70 7.86
N ASN A 294 8.71 2.83 8.85
CA ASN A 294 8.66 1.39 8.64
C ASN A 294 7.28 0.94 8.16
N GLN A 295 6.20 1.44 8.77
CA GLN A 295 4.83 1.10 8.36
C GLN A 295 4.55 1.54 6.93
N VAL A 296 5.01 2.72 6.51
CA VAL A 296 4.85 3.17 5.11
C VAL A 296 5.53 2.21 4.16
N ILE A 297 6.78 1.81 4.44
CA ILE A 297 7.53 0.89 3.59
C ILE A 297 6.79 -0.45 3.46
N MET A 298 6.26 -0.96 4.57
CA MET A 298 5.48 -2.21 4.58
C MET A 298 4.17 -2.09 3.78
N GLN A 299 3.43 -0.98 3.93
CA GLN A 299 2.22 -0.74 3.14
C GLN A 299 2.53 -0.59 1.64
N CYS A 300 3.65 0.06 1.29
CA CYS A 300 4.08 0.18 -0.10
C CYS A 300 4.37 -1.18 -0.74
N LEU A 301 5.02 -2.08 0.00
CA LEU A 301 5.32 -3.43 -0.47
C LEU A 301 4.06 -4.28 -0.64
N ALA A 302 3.16 -4.27 0.35
CA ALA A 302 1.89 -4.98 0.26
C ALA A 302 1.07 -4.48 -0.94
N MET A 303 1.04 -3.17 -1.14
CA MET A 303 0.31 -2.55 -2.23
C MET A 303 0.96 -2.78 -3.60
N ALA A 304 2.27 -2.98 -3.69
CA ALA A 304 2.93 -3.25 -4.98
C ALA A 304 2.38 -4.52 -5.66
N VAL A 305 1.97 -5.53 -4.89
CA VAL A 305 1.30 -6.72 -5.42
C VAL A 305 -0.09 -6.37 -5.95
N ILE A 306 -0.87 -5.60 -5.19
CA ILE A 306 -2.22 -5.17 -5.59
C ILE A 306 -2.17 -4.24 -6.81
N ALA A 307 -1.15 -3.39 -6.91
CA ALA A 307 -0.95 -2.48 -8.05
C ALA A 307 -0.76 -3.22 -9.38
N SER A 308 -0.37 -4.50 -9.35
CA SER A 308 -0.26 -5.32 -10.57
C SER A 308 -1.59 -5.51 -11.30
N PHE A 309 -2.73 -5.45 -10.60
CA PHE A 309 -4.07 -5.50 -11.20
C PHE A 309 -4.36 -4.31 -12.13
N ILE A 310 -3.62 -3.21 -11.96
CA ILE A 310 -3.72 -2.02 -12.82
C ILE A 310 -2.47 -1.83 -13.69
N GLY A 311 -1.74 -2.91 -13.95
CA GLY A 311 -0.64 -2.96 -14.90
C GLY A 311 0.73 -2.52 -14.36
N ALA A 312 0.89 -2.37 -13.04
CA ALA A 312 2.22 -2.17 -12.46
C ALA A 312 3.09 -3.43 -12.65
N LYS A 313 4.33 -3.24 -13.06
CA LYS A 313 5.31 -4.30 -13.35
C LYS A 313 5.99 -4.82 -12.08
N GLY A 314 6.76 -5.89 -12.23
CA GLY A 314 7.50 -6.54 -11.16
C GLY A 314 6.87 -7.86 -10.67
N LEU A 315 7.33 -8.33 -9.52
CA LEU A 315 6.96 -9.65 -8.98
C LEU A 315 5.45 -9.85 -8.83
N GLY A 316 4.71 -8.79 -8.45
CA GLY A 316 3.25 -8.86 -8.31
C GLY A 316 2.54 -9.21 -9.62
N PHE A 317 3.03 -8.68 -10.74
CA PHE A 317 2.48 -8.96 -12.06
C PHE A 317 2.72 -10.40 -12.49
N ASN A 318 3.94 -10.91 -12.29
CA ASN A 318 4.25 -12.31 -12.58
C ASN A 318 3.42 -13.26 -11.71
N LEU A 319 3.21 -12.91 -10.42
CA LEU A 319 2.36 -13.69 -9.52
C LEU A 319 0.91 -13.71 -10.02
N LEU A 320 0.37 -12.54 -10.40
CA LEU A 320 -0.99 -12.44 -10.96
C LEU A 320 -1.13 -13.29 -12.23
N LEU A 321 -0.14 -13.28 -13.11
CA LEU A 321 -0.12 -14.07 -14.33
C LEU A 321 -0.08 -15.58 -14.04
N ALA A 322 0.77 -16.02 -13.12
CA ALA A 322 0.85 -17.43 -12.69
C ALA A 322 -0.47 -17.93 -12.10
N LEU A 323 -1.11 -17.12 -11.25
CA LEU A 323 -2.43 -17.43 -10.68
C LEU A 323 -3.52 -17.52 -11.74
N ASN A 324 -3.55 -16.57 -12.69
CA ASN A 324 -4.52 -16.59 -13.79
C ASN A 324 -4.32 -17.78 -14.74
N GLN A 325 -3.09 -18.28 -14.86
CA GLN A 325 -2.76 -19.49 -15.61
C GLN A 325 -2.93 -20.79 -14.81
N LEU A 326 -3.40 -20.71 -13.56
CA LEU A 326 -3.53 -21.84 -12.64
C LEU A 326 -2.21 -22.58 -12.39
N ARG A 327 -1.06 -21.91 -12.55
CA ARG A 327 0.28 -22.43 -12.23
C ARG A 327 0.59 -22.18 -10.76
N ILE A 328 -0.01 -22.97 -9.88
CA ILE A 328 0.05 -22.76 -8.43
C ILE A 328 1.48 -22.91 -7.90
N GLY A 329 2.24 -23.92 -8.38
CA GLY A 329 3.64 -24.09 -8.01
C GLY A 329 4.51 -22.86 -8.31
N GLN A 330 4.37 -22.29 -9.52
CA GLN A 330 5.07 -21.06 -9.91
C GLN A 330 4.61 -19.85 -9.08
N ALA A 331 3.30 -19.74 -8.79
CA ALA A 331 2.75 -18.68 -7.96
C ALA A 331 3.32 -18.72 -6.53
N LEU A 332 3.50 -19.91 -5.94
CA LEU A 332 4.12 -20.07 -4.63
C LEU A 332 5.59 -19.66 -4.62
N GLU A 333 6.35 -20.05 -5.65
CA GLU A 333 7.74 -19.63 -5.81
C GLU A 333 7.89 -18.09 -5.87
N LEU A 334 7.06 -17.45 -6.69
CA LEU A 334 7.01 -15.97 -6.78
C LEU A 334 6.58 -15.33 -5.46
N GLY A 335 5.62 -15.95 -4.75
CA GLY A 335 5.19 -15.53 -3.42
C GLY A 335 6.34 -15.52 -2.41
N ILE A 336 7.21 -16.53 -2.43
CA ILE A 336 8.40 -16.59 -1.57
C ILE A 336 9.37 -15.46 -1.90
N CYS A 337 9.62 -15.18 -3.18
CA CYS A 337 10.46 -14.05 -3.58
C CYS A 337 9.91 -12.70 -3.06
N ILE A 338 8.60 -12.48 -3.14
CA ILE A 338 7.94 -11.28 -2.61
C ILE A 338 8.13 -11.20 -1.09
N VAL A 339 7.90 -12.30 -0.36
CA VAL A 339 8.08 -12.36 1.09
C VAL A 339 9.53 -12.06 1.49
N LEU A 340 10.52 -12.61 0.78
CA LEU A 340 11.93 -12.38 1.05
C LEU A 340 12.31 -10.91 0.91
N ILE A 341 11.86 -10.23 -0.15
CA ILE A 341 12.08 -8.78 -0.31
C ILE A 341 11.43 -8.01 0.82
N ALA A 342 10.19 -8.36 1.17
CA ALA A 342 9.46 -7.71 2.25
C ALA A 342 10.18 -7.87 3.60
N VAL A 343 10.69 -9.06 3.91
CA VAL A 343 11.45 -9.32 5.12
C VAL A 343 12.78 -8.56 5.12
N VAL A 344 13.51 -8.52 3.99
CA VAL A 344 14.76 -7.74 3.88
C VAL A 344 14.50 -6.26 4.18
N LEU A 345 13.48 -5.67 3.56
CA LEU A 345 13.13 -4.27 3.76
C LEU A 345 12.60 -3.98 5.17
N ASP A 346 11.75 -4.85 5.74
CA ASP A 346 11.28 -4.73 7.14
C ASP A 346 12.47 -4.73 8.11
N LYS A 347 13.36 -5.73 8.01
CA LYS A 347 14.46 -5.87 8.96
C LYS A 347 15.50 -4.76 8.83
N LEU A 348 15.80 -4.30 7.62
CA LEU A 348 16.68 -3.15 7.41
C LEU A 348 16.06 -1.86 7.96
N SER A 349 14.78 -1.63 7.69
CA SER A 349 14.05 -0.42 8.11
C SER A 349 13.87 -0.36 9.63
N LEU A 350 13.50 -1.47 10.27
CA LEU A 350 13.43 -1.58 11.73
C LEU A 350 14.80 -1.44 12.40
N ALA A 351 15.86 -2.03 11.82
CA ALA A 351 17.21 -1.89 12.34
C ALA A 351 17.68 -0.43 12.26
N TRP A 352 17.37 0.26 11.17
CA TRP A 352 17.62 1.70 11.04
C TRP A 352 16.83 2.52 12.05
N ALA A 353 15.55 2.21 12.28
CA ALA A 353 14.71 2.87 13.26
C ALA A 353 15.25 2.75 14.70
N ASN A 354 15.81 1.59 15.05
CA ASN A 354 16.34 1.31 16.38
C ASN A 354 17.81 1.74 16.58
N LYS A 355 18.51 2.17 15.51
CA LYS A 355 19.91 2.58 15.59
C LYS A 355 20.06 3.85 16.42
N LYS A 356 20.63 3.71 17.60
CA LYS A 356 21.00 4.82 18.48
C LYS A 356 22.10 5.65 17.81
N ILE A 357 21.91 6.96 17.78
CA ILE A 357 22.96 7.89 17.34
C ILE A 357 23.78 8.21 18.57
N ASP A 358 25.08 7.90 18.52
CA ASP A 358 26.03 8.38 19.50
C ASP A 358 26.48 9.79 19.10
N TYR A 359 26.10 10.80 19.87
CA TYR A 359 26.41 12.20 19.60
C TYR A 359 27.77 12.62 20.15
N PHE A 360 28.39 11.81 21.01
CA PHE A 360 29.60 12.16 21.75
C PHE A 360 30.86 11.45 21.24
N ALA A 361 30.74 10.70 20.14
CA ALA A 361 31.87 10.02 19.54
C ALA A 361 32.68 10.99 18.65
N ASP A 362 33.85 11.43 19.12
CA ASP A 362 34.84 12.20 18.34
C ASP A 362 35.58 11.27 17.36
N LEU A 363 34.90 10.86 16.29
CA LEU A 363 35.46 10.01 15.24
C LEU A 363 35.78 10.84 13.99
N ASN A 364 36.93 10.54 13.35
CA ASN A 364 37.26 11.10 12.03
C ASN A 364 36.18 10.75 10.99
N PHE A 365 35.99 11.59 9.96
CA PHE A 365 34.98 11.40 8.91
C PHE A 365 35.00 9.99 8.32
N MET A 366 36.19 9.44 8.06
CA MET A 366 36.39 8.10 7.51
C MET A 366 35.98 6.98 8.49
N GLN A 367 36.20 7.17 9.78
CA GLN A 367 35.83 6.20 10.82
C GLN A 367 34.31 6.24 11.06
N ARG A 368 33.72 7.44 11.07
CA ARG A 368 32.27 7.63 11.20
C ARG A 368 31.50 7.05 10.01
N ASN A 369 32.02 7.20 8.81
CA ASN A 369 31.38 6.76 7.57
C ASN A 369 32.01 5.49 6.96
N LYS A 370 32.73 4.69 7.76
CA LYS A 370 33.48 3.51 7.30
C LYS A 370 32.65 2.60 6.38
N PHE A 371 31.41 2.31 6.78
CA PHE A 371 30.52 1.45 6.00
C PHE A 371 30.02 2.11 4.70
N ALA A 372 29.74 3.42 4.71
CA ALA A 372 29.35 4.14 3.50
C ALA A 372 30.50 4.19 2.49
N VAL A 373 31.74 4.36 2.96
CA VAL A 373 32.92 4.33 2.07
C VAL A 373 33.18 2.92 1.54
N MET A 374 33.03 1.88 2.37
CA MET A 374 33.08 0.49 1.89
C MET A 374 32.02 0.22 0.81
N MET A 375 30.79 0.67 0.99
CA MET A 375 29.74 0.53 -0.03
C MET A 375 30.08 1.25 -1.33
N LEU A 376 30.58 2.49 -1.25
CA LEU A 376 31.02 3.23 -2.43
C LEU A 376 32.17 2.52 -3.16
N SER A 377 33.11 1.94 -2.41
CA SER A 377 34.20 1.15 -3.01
C SER A 377 33.69 -0.11 -3.72
N VAL A 378 32.73 -0.83 -3.14
CA VAL A 378 32.11 -2.02 -3.74
C VAL A 378 31.31 -1.65 -4.98
N LEU A 379 30.57 -0.52 -4.96
CA LEU A 379 29.87 0.00 -6.13
C LEU A 379 30.83 0.35 -7.27
N ALA A 380 31.90 1.09 -6.97
CA ALA A 380 32.89 1.50 -7.98
C ALA A 380 33.57 0.27 -8.61
N VAL A 381 34.02 -0.69 -7.79
CA VAL A 381 34.61 -1.94 -8.27
C VAL A 381 33.60 -2.75 -9.09
N GLY A 382 32.33 -2.80 -8.66
CA GLY A 382 31.26 -3.48 -9.36
C GLY A 382 30.98 -2.92 -10.76
N ILE A 383 30.95 -1.59 -10.89
CA ILE A 383 30.76 -0.90 -12.18
C ILE A 383 31.95 -1.20 -13.12
N ILE A 384 33.18 -1.11 -12.60
CA ILE A 384 34.40 -1.40 -13.37
C ILE A 384 34.41 -2.87 -13.82
N MET A 385 34.05 -3.79 -12.93
CA MET A 385 33.97 -5.23 -13.23
C MET A 385 32.92 -5.51 -14.32
N THR A 386 31.75 -4.85 -14.25
CA THR A 386 30.69 -4.97 -15.25
C THR A 386 31.15 -4.53 -16.62
N PHE A 387 31.76 -3.34 -16.70
CA PHE A 387 32.28 -2.79 -17.94
C PHE A 387 33.36 -3.72 -18.54
N SER A 388 34.25 -4.24 -17.68
CA SER A 388 35.31 -5.17 -18.09
C SER A 388 34.74 -6.49 -18.61
N VAL A 389 33.75 -7.08 -17.93
CA VAL A 389 33.17 -8.37 -18.34
C VAL A 389 32.34 -8.24 -19.61
N SER A 390 31.66 -7.11 -19.83
CA SER A 390 30.94 -6.81 -21.07
C SER A 390 31.86 -6.75 -22.29
N ILE A 391 33.11 -6.34 -22.12
CA ILE A 391 34.12 -6.30 -23.20
C ILE A 391 34.68 -7.70 -23.46
N ILE A 392 34.88 -8.50 -22.41
CA ILE A 392 35.53 -9.81 -22.51
C ILE A 392 34.58 -10.91 -23.01
N PHE A 393 33.28 -10.84 -22.68
CA PHE A 393 32.30 -11.86 -23.08
C PHE A 393 31.06 -11.25 -23.79
N PRO A 394 31.17 -10.84 -25.07
CA PRO A 394 30.06 -10.25 -25.81
C PRO A 394 28.87 -11.21 -26.05
N ASN A 395 29.14 -12.52 -26.11
CA ASN A 395 28.18 -13.52 -26.61
C ASN A 395 27.73 -14.58 -25.57
N HIS A 396 28.14 -14.46 -24.29
CA HIS A 396 27.78 -15.41 -23.24
C HIS A 396 26.96 -14.75 -22.12
N THR A 397 25.93 -15.44 -21.63
CA THR A 397 25.12 -14.97 -20.50
C THR A 397 25.96 -14.94 -19.23
N ASN A 398 26.27 -13.74 -18.75
CA ASN A 398 27.02 -13.56 -17.52
C ASN A 398 26.10 -13.75 -16.30
N TYR A 399 26.10 -14.95 -15.73
CA TYR A 399 25.32 -15.29 -14.53
C TYR A 399 25.72 -14.47 -13.28
N LEU A 400 26.91 -13.88 -13.24
CA LEU A 400 27.32 -12.96 -12.16
C LEU A 400 26.75 -11.54 -12.34
N TYR A 401 26.26 -11.24 -13.54
CA TYR A 401 25.66 -9.96 -13.91
C TYR A 401 24.14 -10.00 -13.80
N LEU A 402 23.51 -10.96 -14.49
CA LEU A 402 22.06 -11.16 -14.46
C LEU A 402 21.76 -12.63 -14.74
N VAL A 403 21.03 -13.28 -13.83
CA VAL A 403 20.48 -14.61 -14.07
C VAL A 403 19.22 -14.42 -14.90
N PRO A 404 19.18 -14.90 -16.17
CA PRO A 404 18.01 -14.73 -17.01
C PRO A 404 16.82 -15.47 -16.42
N HIS A 405 15.61 -14.96 -16.66
CA HIS A 405 14.38 -15.49 -16.07
C HIS A 405 14.16 -17.00 -16.34
N ASN A 406 14.63 -17.48 -17.49
CA ASN A 406 14.51 -18.88 -17.91
C ASN A 406 15.73 -19.75 -17.53
N GLY A 407 16.77 -19.16 -16.94
CA GLY A 407 18.01 -19.84 -16.54
C GLY A 407 18.18 -19.98 -15.03
N GLY A 408 17.19 -19.57 -14.25
CA GLY A 408 17.19 -19.74 -12.80
C GLY A 408 16.89 -21.18 -12.37
N LEU A 409 17.23 -21.50 -11.12
CA LEU A 409 16.70 -22.69 -10.45
C LEU A 409 15.18 -22.55 -10.31
N THR A 410 14.44 -23.64 -10.41
CA THR A 410 13.00 -23.66 -10.13
C THR A 410 12.67 -24.68 -9.06
N THR A 411 11.77 -24.31 -8.17
CA THR A 411 11.16 -25.18 -7.16
C THR A 411 9.69 -25.43 -7.44
N GLU A 412 9.18 -24.99 -8.60
CA GLU A 412 7.78 -25.13 -9.01
C GLU A 412 7.26 -26.56 -8.82
N ASN A 413 8.01 -27.57 -9.27
CA ASN A 413 7.61 -28.98 -9.15
C ASN A 413 7.46 -29.44 -7.69
N PHE A 414 8.30 -28.92 -6.77
CA PHE A 414 8.19 -29.25 -5.35
C PHE A 414 6.92 -28.65 -4.75
N TRP A 415 6.64 -27.38 -5.07
CA TRP A 415 5.43 -26.70 -4.59
C TRP A 415 4.16 -27.31 -5.19
N GLN A 416 4.19 -27.63 -6.48
CA GLN A 416 3.08 -28.28 -7.18
C GLN A 416 2.79 -29.66 -6.58
N ALA A 417 3.82 -30.49 -6.35
CA ALA A 417 3.65 -31.79 -5.70
C ALA A 417 3.04 -31.67 -4.29
N GLY A 418 3.39 -30.61 -3.55
CA GLY A 418 2.76 -30.30 -2.26
C GLY A 418 1.28 -29.94 -2.38
N VAL A 419 0.91 -29.17 -3.40
CA VAL A 419 -0.50 -28.82 -3.68
C VAL A 419 -1.28 -30.05 -4.13
N ASP A 420 -0.72 -30.84 -5.05
CA ASP A 420 -1.33 -32.07 -5.55
C ASP A 420 -1.57 -33.06 -4.40
N TRP A 421 -0.61 -33.23 -3.50
CA TRP A 421 -0.78 -34.04 -2.30
C TRP A 421 -1.93 -33.55 -1.41
N ILE A 422 -2.08 -32.23 -1.22
CA ILE A 422 -3.21 -31.67 -0.47
C ILE A 422 -4.53 -32.00 -1.17
N VAL A 423 -4.61 -31.79 -2.49
CA VAL A 423 -5.82 -32.07 -3.26
C VAL A 423 -6.15 -33.57 -3.18
N ASP A 424 -5.20 -34.45 -3.46
CA ASP A 424 -5.42 -35.89 -3.48
C ASP A 424 -5.86 -36.45 -2.12
N ASN A 425 -5.29 -35.95 -1.02
CA ASN A 425 -5.60 -36.43 0.32
C ASN A 425 -6.78 -35.73 0.99
N TRP A 426 -7.01 -34.44 0.73
CA TRP A 426 -7.95 -33.62 1.49
C TRP A 426 -9.16 -33.13 0.70
N TYR A 427 -9.21 -33.31 -0.63
CA TYR A 427 -10.32 -32.78 -1.44
C TYR A 427 -11.69 -33.27 -0.96
N GLN A 428 -11.84 -34.58 -0.68
CA GLN A 428 -13.11 -35.16 -0.23
C GLN A 428 -13.55 -34.60 1.15
N PRO A 429 -12.72 -34.66 2.21
CA PRO A 429 -13.04 -34.01 3.49
C PRO A 429 -13.38 -32.52 3.36
N LEU A 430 -12.61 -31.78 2.56
CA LEU A 430 -12.82 -30.35 2.35
C LEU A 430 -14.16 -30.07 1.63
N GLN A 431 -14.55 -30.89 0.67
CA GLN A 431 -15.84 -30.76 -0.01
C GLN A 431 -17.03 -31.08 0.90
N ILE A 432 -16.93 -32.13 1.71
CA ILE A 432 -17.97 -32.46 2.70
C ILE A 432 -18.17 -31.29 3.65
N PHE A 433 -17.07 -30.75 4.18
CA PHE A 433 -17.10 -29.57 5.04
C PHE A 433 -17.70 -28.35 4.32
N ASN A 434 -17.26 -28.06 3.09
CA ASN A 434 -17.74 -26.92 2.32
C ASN A 434 -19.24 -27.02 2.03
N ASN A 435 -19.74 -28.20 1.64
CA ASN A 435 -21.16 -28.41 1.40
C ASN A 435 -22.00 -28.26 2.66
N TRP A 436 -21.58 -28.87 3.78
CA TRP A 436 -22.23 -28.67 5.08
C TRP A 436 -22.25 -27.18 5.46
N PHE A 437 -21.11 -26.50 5.34
CA PHE A 437 -21.00 -25.09 5.68
C PHE A 437 -21.89 -24.20 4.80
N ILE A 438 -21.92 -24.43 3.49
CA ILE A 438 -22.78 -23.68 2.57
C ILE A 438 -24.26 -23.94 2.86
N ILE A 439 -24.66 -25.20 2.94
CA ILE A 439 -26.08 -25.61 2.97
C ILE A 439 -26.70 -25.37 4.35
N ASP A 440 -26.00 -25.78 5.41
CA ASP A 440 -26.58 -25.80 6.76
C ASP A 440 -26.26 -24.53 7.56
N VAL A 441 -25.21 -23.78 7.19
CA VAL A 441 -24.80 -22.57 7.91
C VAL A 441 -25.02 -21.32 7.07
N LEU A 442 -24.38 -21.20 5.90
CA LEU A 442 -24.38 -19.94 5.13
C LEU A 442 -25.73 -19.62 4.49
N ILE A 443 -26.41 -20.58 3.85
CA ILE A 443 -27.70 -20.34 3.19
C ILE A 443 -28.80 -19.95 4.20
N PRO A 444 -28.99 -20.65 5.34
CA PRO A 444 -29.97 -20.25 6.35
C PRO A 444 -29.65 -18.88 6.94
N THR A 445 -28.38 -18.60 7.21
CA THR A 445 -27.93 -17.28 7.70
C THR A 445 -28.23 -16.18 6.69
N LYS A 446 -27.90 -16.39 5.41
CA LYS A 446 -28.23 -15.47 4.31
C LYS A 446 -29.73 -15.21 4.22
N LYS A 447 -30.56 -16.26 4.31
CA LYS A 447 -32.03 -16.13 4.29
C LYS A 447 -32.53 -15.34 5.50
N ALA A 448 -31.97 -15.56 6.69
CA ALA A 448 -32.32 -14.81 7.89
C ALA A 448 -32.00 -13.32 7.73
N PHE A 449 -30.83 -12.97 7.20
CA PHE A 449 -30.45 -11.57 6.94
C PHE A 449 -31.32 -10.92 5.86
N LEU A 450 -31.54 -11.57 4.72
CA LEU A 450 -32.42 -11.06 3.67
C LEU A 450 -33.87 -10.92 4.17
N GLY A 451 -34.28 -11.79 5.10
CA GLY A 451 -35.55 -11.75 5.78
C GLY A 451 -35.68 -10.65 6.85
N MET A 452 -34.68 -9.80 7.08
CA MET A 452 -34.79 -8.71 8.05
C MET A 452 -35.50 -7.49 7.42
N PRO A 453 -36.60 -6.99 8.02
CA PRO A 453 -37.16 -5.70 7.65
C PRO A 453 -36.15 -4.57 7.93
N VAL A 454 -36.11 -3.54 7.06
CA VAL A 454 -35.25 -2.37 7.28
C VAL A 454 -35.46 -1.78 8.67
N VAL A 455 -36.71 -1.62 9.12
CA VAL A 455 -37.00 -1.02 10.44
C VAL A 455 -36.48 -1.88 11.59
N ALA A 456 -36.52 -3.22 11.46
CA ALA A 456 -35.96 -4.12 12.45
C ALA A 456 -34.42 -3.98 12.51
N THR A 457 -33.75 -3.94 11.36
CA THR A 457 -32.30 -3.75 11.27
C THR A 457 -31.87 -2.40 11.86
N PHE A 458 -32.59 -1.32 11.57
CA PHE A 458 -32.33 0.00 12.17
C PHE A 458 -32.48 -0.02 13.67
N THR A 459 -33.57 -0.61 14.16
CA THR A 459 -33.83 -0.71 15.60
C THR A 459 -32.71 -1.45 16.30
N LEU A 460 -32.28 -2.59 15.76
CA LEU A 460 -31.21 -3.40 16.32
C LEU A 460 -29.87 -2.65 16.30
N VAL A 461 -29.45 -2.09 15.16
CA VAL A 461 -28.13 -1.45 15.05
C VAL A 461 -28.07 -0.12 15.79
N MET A 462 -29.08 0.73 15.67
CA MET A 462 -29.14 1.99 16.41
C MET A 462 -29.31 1.74 17.91
N GLY A 463 -30.08 0.73 18.30
CA GLY A 463 -30.25 0.32 19.70
C GLY A 463 -28.94 -0.16 20.31
N ILE A 464 -28.19 -1.03 19.62
CA ILE A 464 -26.85 -1.46 20.07
C ILE A 464 -25.92 -0.24 20.14
N GLY A 465 -25.93 0.63 19.12
CA GLY A 465 -25.15 1.87 19.10
C GLY A 465 -25.44 2.77 20.30
N TYR A 466 -26.70 2.87 20.70
CA TYR A 466 -27.14 3.63 21.88
C TYR A 466 -26.62 3.01 23.19
N LEU A 467 -26.68 1.69 23.32
CA LEU A 467 -26.23 0.98 24.53
C LEU A 467 -24.71 1.04 24.72
N VAL A 468 -23.96 1.01 23.62
CA VAL A 468 -22.48 1.01 23.65
C VAL A 468 -21.92 2.42 23.78
N GLY A 469 -22.40 3.37 22.97
CA GLY A 469 -21.79 4.70 22.82
C GLY A 469 -22.74 5.88 23.01
N GLY A 470 -23.99 5.63 23.42
CA GLY A 470 -25.01 6.65 23.59
C GLY A 470 -25.60 7.16 22.28
N PHE A 471 -26.36 8.25 22.38
CA PHE A 471 -27.16 8.80 21.29
C PHE A 471 -26.36 9.18 20.04
N ARG A 472 -25.15 9.73 20.20
CA ARG A 472 -24.32 10.14 19.05
C ARG A 472 -23.92 8.94 18.20
N THR A 473 -23.52 7.84 18.82
CA THR A 473 -23.14 6.61 18.12
C THR A 473 -24.34 5.99 17.41
N ALA A 474 -25.50 5.98 18.06
CA ALA A 474 -26.76 5.52 17.45
C ALA A 474 -27.11 6.33 16.18
N LEU A 475 -27.01 7.66 16.24
CA LEU A 475 -27.27 8.52 15.08
C LEU A 475 -26.28 8.30 13.93
N ILE A 476 -24.98 8.19 14.25
CA ILE A 476 -23.96 7.94 13.21
C ILE A 476 -24.21 6.60 12.53
N ALA A 477 -24.42 5.53 13.31
CA ALA A 477 -24.72 4.21 12.76
C ALA A 477 -26.01 4.21 11.93
N GLY A 478 -27.07 4.86 12.45
CA GLY A 478 -28.33 5.04 11.74
C GLY A 478 -28.17 5.81 10.43
N SER A 479 -27.34 6.87 10.39
CA SER A 479 -27.11 7.64 9.16
C SER A 479 -26.38 6.84 8.07
N PHE A 480 -25.41 6.00 8.44
CA PHE A 480 -24.72 5.13 7.48
C PHE A 480 -25.65 4.03 6.96
N LEU A 481 -26.44 3.42 7.84
CA LEU A 481 -27.47 2.46 7.42
C LEU A 481 -28.53 3.10 6.52
N MET A 482 -28.95 4.33 6.82
CA MET A 482 -29.89 5.09 5.99
C MET A 482 -29.35 5.37 4.61
N PHE A 483 -28.08 5.73 4.51
CA PHE A 483 -27.45 5.88 3.20
C PHE A 483 -27.55 4.59 2.38
N ILE A 484 -27.22 3.43 2.97
CA ILE A 484 -27.30 2.14 2.28
C ILE A 484 -28.76 1.77 1.95
N ALA A 485 -29.69 1.96 2.89
CA ALA A 485 -31.10 1.61 2.74
C ALA A 485 -31.81 2.43 1.65
N LEU A 486 -31.33 3.65 1.38
CA LEU A 486 -31.83 4.50 0.30
C LEU A 486 -31.19 4.19 -1.06
N THR A 487 -30.29 3.20 -1.15
CA THR A 487 -29.70 2.73 -2.41
C THR A 487 -30.27 1.37 -2.80
N GLU A 488 -30.08 0.98 -4.06
CA GLU A 488 -30.48 -0.36 -4.56
C GLU A 488 -29.64 -1.51 -3.96
N TRP A 489 -28.65 -1.19 -3.13
CA TRP A 489 -27.67 -2.14 -2.63
C TRP A 489 -28.01 -2.72 -1.25
N TRP A 490 -29.16 -2.38 -0.66
CA TRP A 490 -29.54 -2.85 0.68
C TRP A 490 -29.46 -4.37 0.85
N ASP A 491 -30.09 -5.13 -0.05
CA ASP A 491 -30.08 -6.60 0.04
C ASP A 491 -28.68 -7.18 -0.13
N ARG A 492 -27.86 -6.55 -1.00
CA ARG A 492 -26.46 -6.94 -1.19
C ARG A 492 -25.64 -6.62 0.05
N ALA A 493 -25.87 -5.47 0.68
CA ALA A 493 -25.18 -5.04 1.88
C ALA A 493 -25.52 -5.91 3.10
N LEU A 494 -26.71 -6.50 3.18
CA LEU A 494 -27.09 -7.41 4.26
C LEU A 494 -26.38 -8.77 4.19
N ILE A 495 -25.91 -9.18 3.00
CA ILE A 495 -25.29 -10.50 2.78
C ILE A 495 -23.77 -10.45 2.58
N THR A 496 -23.20 -9.24 2.54
CA THR A 496 -21.75 -8.96 2.54
C THR A 496 -21.29 -8.63 3.94
#